data_AF-A0A2K8U9P8-F1
#
_entry.id   AF-A0A2K8U9P8-F1
#
_cell.length_a   1.000
_cell.length_b   1.000
_cell.length_c   1.000
_cell.angle_alpha   90.00
_cell.angle_beta   90.00
_cell.angle_gamma   90.00
#
_symmetry.space_group_name_H-M   'P 1'
#
loop_
_entity.id
_entity.type
_entity.pdbx_description
1 polymer ?
#
loop_
_entity_poly.entity_id
_entity_poly.type
_entity_poly.pdbx_seq_one_letter_code
_entity_poly.pdbx_strand_id
1 'polypeptide(L)'
;MGQIADAAPVEESGQPAAPWEQVAGRVADYLRALGVTDPVHLERLGLRIRERFEARVGRAKLEDPVEAAIEVTYALLDRWLSAELGIVGDRDALFTARAAVLSGAVPGWAARFAGVSEESCAAAIRAAGVQALPADAPLTMVPNTIELFWRRVGRAIAAGLRRLIGLLPGDAAADPHQGPPR
;
A
#
# COMPACT_ATOMS: atom_id res chain seq x y z
N MET A 1 2.42 10.31 -56.36
CA MET A 1 2.32 9.03 -55.63
C MET A 1 2.70 9.31 -54.18
N GLY A 2 1.72 9.35 -53.28
CA GLY A 2 1.92 9.61 -51.85
C GLY A 2 0.67 9.13 -51.12
N GLN A 3 0.62 7.81 -50.89
CA GLN A 3 -0.48 7.13 -50.23
C GLN A 3 -0.32 7.35 -48.72
N ILE A 4 -1.06 8.32 -48.19
CA ILE A 4 -1.14 8.57 -46.75
C ILE A 4 -2.02 7.46 -46.20
N ALA A 5 -1.41 6.56 -45.43
CA ALA A 5 -2.10 5.46 -44.78
C ALA A 5 -3.15 6.04 -43.82
N ASP A 6 -4.40 5.75 -44.15
CA ASP A 6 -5.58 5.99 -43.32
C ASP A 6 -5.42 5.18 -42.03
N ALA A 7 -5.20 5.88 -40.91
CA ALA A 7 -5.10 5.28 -39.60
C ALA A 7 -6.50 4.81 -39.21
N ALA A 8 -6.72 3.50 -39.24
CA ALA A 8 -7.95 2.87 -38.81
C ALA A 8 -8.35 3.39 -37.41
N PRO A 9 -9.64 3.65 -37.16
CA PRO A 9 -10.11 4.03 -35.84
C PRO A 9 -9.80 2.88 -34.88
N VAL A 10 -9.06 3.18 -33.82
CA VAL A 10 -8.89 2.28 -32.69
C VAL A 10 -10.28 2.10 -32.09
N GLU A 11 -10.93 0.98 -32.40
CA GLU A 11 -12.16 0.59 -31.72
C GLU A 11 -11.81 0.36 -30.24
N GLU A 12 -12.05 1.38 -29.43
CA GLU A 12 -12.17 1.26 -27.98
C GLU A 12 -13.21 0.18 -27.70
N SER A 13 -12.73 -1.04 -27.50
CA SER A 13 -13.51 -2.16 -27.04
C SER A 13 -13.91 -1.86 -25.60
N GLY A 14 -14.99 -1.10 -25.45
CA GLY A 14 -15.62 -0.79 -24.18
C GLY A 14 -16.23 -2.05 -23.59
N GLN A 15 -15.42 -2.83 -22.86
CA GLN A 15 -15.92 -3.89 -22.00
C GLN A 15 -17.03 -3.29 -21.11
N PRO A 16 -18.26 -3.84 -21.12
CA PRO A 16 -19.33 -3.33 -20.27
C PRO A 16 -18.90 -3.42 -18.81
N ALA A 17 -19.19 -2.38 -18.03
CA ALA A 17 -18.90 -2.38 -16.61
C ALA A 17 -19.56 -3.59 -15.93
N ALA A 18 -18.85 -4.21 -15.00
CA ALA A 18 -19.38 -5.40 -14.34
C ALA A 18 -20.64 -5.05 -13.53
N PRO A 19 -21.73 -5.82 -13.69
CA PRO A 19 -22.93 -5.67 -12.90
C PRO A 19 -22.64 -5.96 -11.42
N TRP A 20 -23.28 -5.22 -10.50
CA TRP A 20 -23.11 -5.32 -9.05
C TRP A 20 -23.19 -6.76 -8.54
N GLU A 21 -24.06 -7.57 -9.15
CA GLU A 21 -24.29 -8.97 -8.85
C GLU A 21 -23.00 -9.81 -8.90
N GLN A 22 -22.01 -9.43 -9.72
CA GLN A 22 -20.72 -10.12 -9.82
C GLN A 22 -19.77 -9.79 -8.66
N VAL A 23 -19.89 -8.61 -8.06
CA VAL A 23 -18.98 -8.13 -7.00
C VAL A 23 -19.58 -8.22 -5.60
N ALA A 24 -20.92 -8.27 -5.48
CA ALA A 24 -21.64 -8.24 -4.21
C ALA A 24 -21.18 -9.32 -3.23
N GLY A 25 -20.94 -10.54 -3.71
CA GLY A 25 -20.43 -11.65 -2.88
C GLY A 25 -19.06 -11.34 -2.27
N ARG A 26 -18.14 -10.78 -3.08
CA ARG A 26 -16.80 -10.40 -2.63
C ARG A 26 -16.85 -9.23 -1.64
N VAL A 27 -17.72 -8.26 -1.85
CA VAL A 27 -17.93 -7.17 -0.89
C VAL A 27 -18.46 -7.70 0.44
N ALA A 28 -19.41 -8.63 0.42
CA ALA A 28 -19.94 -9.24 1.63
C ALA A 28 -18.87 -10.04 2.39
N ASP A 29 -18.07 -10.85 1.69
CA ASP A 29 -16.93 -11.57 2.29
C ASP A 29 -15.92 -10.61 2.90
N TYR A 30 -15.64 -9.51 2.19
CA TYR A 30 -14.73 -8.48 2.65
C TYR A 30 -15.24 -7.77 3.91
N LEU A 31 -16.52 -7.38 3.96
CA LEU A 31 -17.14 -6.82 5.17
C LEU A 31 -17.09 -7.78 6.37
N ARG A 32 -17.31 -9.09 6.13
CA ARG A 32 -17.16 -10.10 7.19
C ARG A 32 -15.73 -10.19 7.68
N ALA A 33 -14.74 -10.12 6.78
CA ALA A 33 -13.33 -10.10 7.14
C ALA A 33 -12.96 -8.85 7.97
N LEU A 34 -13.67 -7.73 7.78
CA LEU A 34 -13.54 -6.54 8.63
C LEU A 34 -14.21 -6.69 10.01
N GLY A 35 -14.97 -7.77 10.25
CA GLY A 35 -15.68 -8.02 11.51
C GLY A 35 -17.17 -7.66 11.48
N VAL A 36 -17.75 -7.34 10.32
CA VAL A 36 -19.20 -7.13 10.19
C VAL A 36 -19.90 -8.49 10.02
N THR A 37 -20.43 -9.03 11.11
CA THR A 37 -21.03 -10.37 11.13
C THR A 37 -22.56 -10.38 11.10
N ASP A 38 -23.20 -9.32 11.58
CA ASP A 38 -24.66 -9.21 11.62
C ASP A 38 -25.25 -9.06 10.20
N PRO A 39 -26.23 -9.90 9.80
CA PRO A 39 -26.86 -9.84 8.48
C PRO A 39 -27.50 -8.48 8.15
N VAL A 40 -28.11 -7.80 9.13
CA VAL A 40 -28.74 -6.49 8.94
C VAL A 40 -27.68 -5.42 8.66
N HIS A 41 -26.52 -5.50 9.34
CA HIS A 41 -25.40 -4.60 9.07
C HIS A 41 -24.84 -4.83 7.67
N LEU A 42 -24.66 -6.10 7.27
CA LEU A 42 -24.18 -6.47 5.95
C LEU A 42 -25.11 -5.97 4.83
N GLU A 43 -26.42 -6.13 4.99
CA GLU A 43 -27.41 -5.67 4.01
C GLU A 43 -27.37 -4.14 3.84
N ARG A 44 -27.44 -3.39 4.96
CA ARG A 44 -27.42 -1.92 4.92
C ARG A 44 -26.13 -1.36 4.35
N LEU A 45 -24.98 -1.92 4.73
CA LEU A 45 -23.69 -1.52 4.19
C LEU A 45 -23.58 -1.90 2.71
N GLY A 46 -24.05 -3.10 2.33
CA GLY A 46 -24.10 -3.55 0.94
C GLY A 46 -24.87 -2.60 0.04
N LEU A 47 -26.04 -2.12 0.46
CA LEU A 47 -26.82 -1.12 -0.28
C LEU A 47 -26.06 0.19 -0.46
N ARG A 48 -25.46 0.73 0.60
CA ARG A 48 -24.68 1.99 0.54
C ARG A 48 -23.43 1.88 -0.32
N ILE A 49 -22.78 0.71 -0.31
CA ILE A 49 -21.61 0.43 -1.16
C ILE A 49 -22.04 0.31 -2.61
N ARG A 50 -23.14 -0.41 -2.88
CA ARG A 50 -23.74 -0.54 -4.22
C ARG A 50 -24.02 0.83 -4.84
N GLU A 51 -24.77 1.68 -4.14
CA GLU A 51 -25.13 3.03 -4.63
C GLU A 51 -23.89 3.83 -5.06
N ARG A 52 -22.81 3.75 -4.28
CA ARG A 52 -21.56 4.46 -4.57
C ARG A 52 -20.74 3.81 -5.67
N PHE A 53 -20.74 2.49 -5.72
CA PHE A 53 -20.08 1.73 -6.78
C PHE A 53 -20.73 2.02 -8.13
N GLU A 54 -22.05 1.95 -8.22
CA GLU A 54 -22.82 2.28 -9.43
C GLU A 54 -22.57 3.74 -9.87
N ALA A 55 -22.55 4.68 -8.91
CA ALA A 55 -22.21 6.08 -9.21
C ALA A 55 -20.77 6.27 -9.74
N ARG A 56 -19.82 5.41 -9.32
CA ARG A 56 -18.43 5.44 -9.81
C ARG A 56 -18.33 4.83 -11.21
N VAL A 57 -18.97 3.68 -11.43
CA VAL A 57 -19.09 3.01 -12.74
C VAL A 57 -19.68 3.95 -13.80
N GLY A 58 -20.71 4.73 -13.43
CA GLY A 58 -21.33 5.69 -14.35
C GLY A 58 -20.43 6.86 -14.78
N ARG A 59 -19.28 7.05 -14.13
CA ARG A 59 -18.35 8.17 -14.40
C ARG A 59 -17.03 7.75 -15.04
N ALA A 60 -16.61 6.50 -14.84
CA ALA A 60 -15.33 6.02 -15.32
C ALA A 60 -15.39 4.52 -15.62
N LYS A 61 -14.65 4.11 -16.66
CA LYS A 61 -14.38 2.70 -16.92
C LYS A 61 -13.54 2.15 -15.77
N LEU A 62 -13.89 0.97 -15.27
CA LEU A 62 -13.16 0.27 -14.23
C LEU A 62 -12.21 -0.75 -14.86
N GLU A 63 -10.97 -0.81 -14.37
CA GLU A 63 -10.01 -1.85 -14.74
C GLU A 63 -10.34 -3.17 -14.03
N ASP A 64 -10.53 -3.12 -12.70
CA ASP A 64 -11.00 -4.23 -11.88
C ASP A 64 -12.24 -3.78 -11.05
N PRO A 65 -13.43 -4.35 -11.31
CA PRO A 65 -14.64 -4.00 -10.59
C PRO A 65 -14.64 -4.48 -9.13
N VAL A 66 -13.94 -5.58 -8.80
CA VAL A 66 -13.84 -6.07 -7.42
C VAL A 66 -12.96 -5.14 -6.61
N GLU A 67 -11.78 -4.79 -7.15
CA GLU A 67 -10.88 -3.81 -6.53
C GLU A 67 -11.61 -2.48 -6.30
N ALA A 68 -12.29 -1.95 -7.31
CA ALA A 68 -13.04 -0.71 -7.19
C ALA A 68 -14.15 -0.78 -6.12
N ALA A 69 -14.83 -1.92 -5.96
CA ALA A 69 -15.83 -2.11 -4.91
C ALA A 69 -15.21 -2.17 -3.50
N ILE A 70 -14.03 -2.80 -3.36
CA ILE A 70 -13.25 -2.81 -2.12
C ILE A 70 -12.77 -1.40 -1.76
N GLU A 71 -12.28 -0.63 -2.73
CA GLU A 71 -11.90 0.77 -2.53
C GLU A 71 -13.08 1.63 -2.07
N VAL A 72 -14.27 1.46 -2.68
CA VAL A 72 -15.49 2.16 -2.26
C VAL A 72 -15.86 1.80 -0.82
N THR A 73 -15.68 0.54 -0.44
CA THR A 73 -15.92 0.05 0.93
C THR A 73 -14.97 0.71 1.92
N TYR A 74 -13.67 0.74 1.62
CA TYR A 74 -12.68 1.44 2.44
C TYR A 74 -12.95 2.94 2.55
N ALA A 75 -13.26 3.61 1.43
CA ALA A 75 -13.56 5.04 1.43
C ALA A 75 -14.83 5.37 2.23
N LEU A 76 -15.82 4.46 2.25
CA LEU A 76 -17.01 4.57 3.09
C LEU A 76 -16.64 4.47 4.57
N LEU A 77 -15.80 3.51 4.96
CA LEU A 77 -15.30 3.34 6.33
C LEU A 77 -14.51 4.57 6.78
N ASP A 78 -13.57 5.04 5.97
CA ASP A 78 -12.73 6.20 6.26
C ASP A 78 -13.55 7.46 6.44
N ARG A 79 -14.50 7.72 5.53
CA ARG A 79 -15.42 8.86 5.66
C ARG A 79 -16.22 8.79 6.95
N TRP A 80 -16.70 7.61 7.33
CA TRP A 80 -17.43 7.45 8.59
C TRP A 80 -16.53 7.69 9.80
N LEU A 81 -15.32 7.12 9.84
CA LEU A 81 -14.36 7.35 10.92
C LEU A 81 -14.00 8.83 11.05
N SER A 82 -13.74 9.52 9.93
CA SER A 82 -13.50 10.96 9.93
C SER A 82 -14.67 11.75 10.51
N ALA A 83 -15.91 11.40 10.16
CA ALA A 83 -17.10 12.06 10.67
C ALA A 83 -17.34 11.75 12.17
N GLU A 84 -17.18 10.51 12.59
CA GLU A 84 -17.40 10.05 13.97
C GLU A 84 -16.37 10.65 14.94
N LEU A 85 -15.13 10.85 14.48
CA LEU A 85 -14.04 11.36 15.30
C LEU A 85 -13.75 12.85 15.13
N GLY A 86 -14.29 13.48 14.08
CA GLY A 86 -13.96 14.86 13.70
C GLY A 86 -12.56 15.01 13.11
N ILE A 87 -12.04 13.99 12.43
CA ILE A 87 -10.70 14.01 11.83
C ILE A 87 -10.73 14.76 10.50
N VAL A 88 -9.89 15.79 10.35
CA VAL A 88 -9.74 16.57 9.12
C VAL A 88 -8.28 16.56 8.68
N GLY A 89 -7.98 15.88 7.57
CA GLY A 89 -6.65 15.89 6.94
C GLY A 89 -5.55 15.09 7.64
N ASP A 90 -5.79 14.62 8.87
CA ASP A 90 -4.83 13.79 9.61
C ASP A 90 -4.97 12.30 9.22
N ARG A 91 -4.01 11.83 8.42
CA ARG A 91 -3.99 10.44 7.95
C ARG A 91 -3.62 9.47 9.06
N ASP A 92 -2.72 9.86 9.97
CA ASP A 92 -2.24 8.97 11.02
C ASP A 92 -3.34 8.71 12.04
N ALA A 93 -4.09 9.75 12.41
CA ALA A 93 -5.29 9.59 13.24
C ALA A 93 -6.32 8.65 12.59
N LEU A 94 -6.49 8.71 11.28
CA LEU A 94 -7.41 7.82 10.55
C LEU A 94 -6.90 6.37 10.53
N PHE A 95 -5.59 6.16 10.34
CA PHE A 95 -4.98 4.84 10.42
C PHE A 95 -5.12 4.23 11.82
N THR A 96 -4.85 5.00 12.88
CA THR A 96 -5.04 4.57 14.27
C THR A 96 -6.50 4.22 14.56
N ALA A 97 -7.44 5.06 14.10
CA ALA A 97 -8.86 4.80 14.25
C ALA A 97 -9.30 3.51 13.54
N ARG A 98 -8.78 3.27 12.33
CA ARG A 98 -9.04 2.04 11.59
C ARG A 98 -8.49 0.82 12.32
N ALA A 99 -7.26 0.87 12.80
CA ALA A 99 -6.67 -0.22 13.57
C ALA A 99 -7.48 -0.51 14.85
N ALA A 100 -7.97 0.52 15.53
CA ALA A 100 -8.81 0.37 16.71
C ALA A 100 -10.11 -0.40 16.41
N VAL A 101 -10.85 -0.06 15.34
CA VAL A 101 -12.09 -0.76 15.01
C VAL A 101 -11.84 -2.17 14.46
N LEU A 102 -10.82 -2.35 13.61
CA LEU A 102 -10.53 -3.63 12.96
C LEU A 102 -9.84 -4.65 13.88
N SER A 103 -9.20 -4.19 14.95
CA SER A 103 -8.66 -5.08 16.00
C SER A 103 -9.76 -5.73 16.86
N GLY A 104 -11.01 -5.28 16.75
CA GLY A 104 -12.12 -5.71 17.59
C GLY A 104 -12.18 -5.03 18.96
N ALA A 105 -11.31 -4.04 19.23
CA ALA A 105 -11.25 -3.33 20.52
C ALA A 105 -12.47 -2.41 20.76
N VAL A 106 -13.24 -2.09 19.72
CA VAL A 106 -14.38 -1.16 19.78
C VAL A 106 -15.68 -1.95 19.57
N PRO A 107 -16.33 -2.50 20.61
CA PRO A 107 -17.58 -3.24 20.43
C PRO A 107 -18.69 -2.35 19.85
N GLY A 108 -19.59 -2.94 19.06
CA GLY A 108 -20.74 -2.22 18.49
C GLY A 108 -20.42 -1.27 17.32
N TRP A 109 -19.15 -1.11 16.92
CA TRP A 109 -18.76 -0.20 15.85
C TRP A 109 -19.48 -0.50 14.52
N ALA A 110 -19.69 -1.77 14.20
CA ALA A 110 -20.35 -2.19 12.96
C ALA A 110 -21.83 -1.73 12.91
N ALA A 111 -22.53 -1.74 14.05
CA ALA A 111 -23.90 -1.26 14.15
C ALA A 111 -23.98 0.25 13.91
N ARG A 112 -23.04 1.00 14.49
CA ARG A 112 -22.91 2.44 14.29
C ARG A 112 -22.54 2.78 12.84
N PHE A 113 -21.57 2.07 12.26
CA PHE A 113 -21.14 2.24 10.87
C PHE A 113 -22.28 1.96 9.86
N ALA A 114 -23.06 0.90 10.11
CA ALA A 114 -24.23 0.54 9.32
C ALA A 114 -25.43 1.49 9.50
N GLY A 115 -25.36 2.43 10.45
CA GLY A 115 -26.47 3.34 10.77
C GLY A 115 -27.65 2.64 11.43
N VAL A 116 -27.41 1.51 12.10
CA VAL A 116 -28.41 0.80 12.93
C VAL A 116 -28.44 1.38 14.34
N SER A 117 -27.29 1.83 14.86
CA SER A 117 -27.19 2.50 16.16
C SER A 117 -26.89 4.00 16.00
N GLU A 118 -27.54 4.80 16.84
CA GLU A 118 -27.26 6.23 17.01
C GLU A 118 -26.16 6.49 18.05
N GLU A 119 -25.82 5.48 18.86
CA GLU A 119 -24.82 5.60 19.91
C GLU A 119 -23.42 5.82 19.33
N SER A 120 -22.78 6.90 19.76
CA SER A 120 -21.42 7.22 19.32
C SER A 120 -20.42 6.26 19.93
N CYS A 121 -19.50 5.77 19.10
CA CYS A 121 -18.37 4.96 19.54
C CYS A 121 -17.04 5.75 19.56
N ALA A 122 -17.09 7.07 19.34
CA ALA A 122 -15.92 7.93 19.27
C ALA A 122 -15.02 7.84 20.52
N ALA A 123 -15.61 7.79 21.72
CA ALA A 123 -14.85 7.66 22.97
C ALA A 123 -14.10 6.32 23.04
N ALA A 124 -14.77 5.22 22.66
CA ALA A 124 -14.17 3.89 22.63
C ALA A 124 -13.05 3.79 21.57
N ILE A 125 -13.25 4.37 20.39
CA ILE A 125 -12.22 4.41 19.35
C ILE A 125 -10.98 5.19 19.83
N ARG A 126 -11.16 6.35 20.47
CA ARG A 126 -10.04 7.13 21.03
C ARG A 126 -9.33 6.39 22.15
N ALA A 127 -10.06 5.68 23.01
CA ALA A 127 -9.48 4.89 24.09
C ALA A 127 -8.70 3.67 23.59
N ALA A 128 -9.17 3.04 22.51
CA ALA A 128 -8.50 1.91 21.87
C ALA A 128 -7.34 2.34 20.95
N GLY A 129 -7.27 3.62 20.58
CA GLY A 129 -6.22 4.17 19.75
C GLY A 129 -4.87 4.10 20.45
N VAL A 130 -4.07 3.09 20.11
CA VAL A 130 -2.67 3.04 20.51
C VAL A 130 -1.91 4.03 19.65
N GLN A 131 -1.44 5.13 20.25
CA GLN A 131 -0.53 6.04 19.58
C GLN A 131 0.76 5.26 19.26
N ALA A 132 1.16 5.25 18.00
CA ALA A 132 2.44 4.68 17.61
C ALA A 132 3.55 5.46 18.34
N LEU A 133 4.20 4.81 19.31
CA LEU A 133 5.42 5.27 19.97
C LEU A 133 6.57 4.43 19.42
N PRO A 134 7.71 5.01 18.99
CA PRO A 134 8.23 6.33 19.35
C PRO A 134 7.95 7.41 18.29
N ALA A 135 8.09 8.68 18.71
CA ALA A 135 8.05 9.83 17.80
C ALA A 135 9.04 9.65 16.63
N ASP A 136 8.72 10.22 15.46
CA ASP A 136 9.59 10.24 14.29
C ASP A 136 10.98 10.75 14.68
N ALA A 137 11.88 9.80 14.95
CA ALA A 137 13.28 10.09 15.09
C ALA A 137 13.81 10.26 13.67
N PRO A 138 14.43 11.39 13.30
CA PRO A 138 15.10 11.50 12.03
C PRO A 138 16.08 10.32 11.95
N LEU A 139 15.88 9.44 10.97
CA LEU A 139 16.77 8.32 10.70
C LEU A 139 18.12 8.90 10.29
N THR A 140 18.97 9.23 11.26
CA THR A 140 20.41 9.39 11.06
C THR A 140 21.01 8.00 10.87
N MET A 141 20.56 7.31 9.82
CA MET A 141 21.26 6.14 9.32
C MET A 141 22.53 6.65 8.68
N VAL A 142 23.67 6.34 9.29
CA VAL A 142 24.95 6.43 8.60
C VAL A 142 24.84 5.51 7.37
N PRO A 143 24.98 6.02 6.14
CA PRO A 143 24.86 5.20 4.95
C PRO A 143 25.93 4.11 4.99
N ASN A 144 25.51 2.89 5.32
CA ASN A 144 26.39 1.74 5.32
C ASN A 144 26.43 1.23 3.89
N THR A 145 27.55 1.44 3.21
CA THR A 145 27.77 0.87 1.88
C THR A 145 27.71 -0.65 1.97
N ILE A 146 26.60 -1.22 1.50
CA ILE A 146 26.49 -2.67 1.30
C ILE A 146 27.46 -3.04 0.18
N GLU A 147 28.66 -3.48 0.56
CA GLU A 147 29.58 -4.12 -0.39
C GLU A 147 28.95 -5.43 -0.86
N LEU A 148 28.24 -5.37 -1.97
CA LEU A 148 27.73 -6.54 -2.67
C LEU A 148 28.92 -7.49 -2.93
N PHE A 149 28.85 -8.70 -2.38
CA PHE A 149 29.87 -9.75 -2.47
C PHE A 149 30.46 -9.93 -3.88
N TRP A 150 29.62 -9.76 -4.91
CA TRP A 150 29.99 -9.79 -6.32
C TRP A 150 31.02 -8.74 -6.76
N ARG A 151 31.07 -7.56 -6.11
CA ARG A 151 32.13 -6.56 -6.34
C ARG A 151 33.47 -6.98 -5.75
N ARG A 152 33.48 -7.76 -4.68
CA ARG A 152 34.73 -8.31 -4.09
C ARG A 152 35.23 -9.50 -4.92
N VAL A 153 34.33 -10.39 -5.32
CA VAL A 153 34.64 -11.52 -6.21
C VAL A 153 35.07 -11.03 -7.59
N GLY A 154 34.37 -10.07 -8.19
CA GLY A 154 34.74 -9.47 -9.48
C GLY A 154 36.11 -8.79 -9.45
N ARG A 155 36.46 -8.09 -8.37
CA ARG A 155 37.81 -7.52 -8.18
C ARG A 155 38.88 -8.60 -8.06
N ALA A 156 38.62 -9.68 -7.32
CA ALA A 156 39.55 -10.79 -7.16
C ALA A 156 39.78 -11.54 -8.49
N ILE A 157 38.71 -11.81 -9.24
CA ILE A 157 38.78 -12.46 -10.56
C ILE A 157 39.50 -11.56 -11.56
N ALA A 158 39.20 -10.25 -11.60
CA ALA A 158 39.87 -9.31 -12.48
C ALA A 158 41.37 -9.17 -12.15
N ALA A 159 41.74 -9.17 -10.87
CA ALA A 159 43.14 -9.16 -10.45
C ALA A 159 43.88 -10.46 -10.83
N GLY A 160 43.21 -11.61 -10.68
CA GLY A 160 43.72 -12.90 -11.13
C GLY A 160 43.93 -12.96 -12.64
N LEU A 161 42.96 -12.49 -13.43
CA LEU A 161 43.05 -12.39 -14.89
C LEU A 161 44.16 -11.46 -15.34
N ARG A 162 44.36 -10.29 -14.69
CA ARG A 162 45.48 -9.39 -15.03
C ARG A 162 46.85 -10.04 -14.78
N ARG A 163 47.00 -10.83 -13.71
CA ARG A 163 48.23 -11.59 -13.45
C ARG A 163 48.46 -12.67 -14.51
N LEU A 164 47.39 -13.29 -15.00
CA LEU A 164 47.46 -14.35 -16.01
C LEU A 164 47.70 -13.81 -17.43
N ILE A 165 47.22 -12.59 -17.73
CA ILE A 165 47.37 -11.93 -19.04
C ILE A 165 48.71 -11.18 -19.15
N GLY A 166 49.55 -11.17 -18.11
CA GLY A 166 50.93 -10.66 -18.21
C GLY A 166 51.05 -9.14 -18.35
N LEU A 167 50.01 -8.37 -18.03
CA LEU A 167 50.07 -6.90 -17.98
C LEU A 167 50.61 -6.45 -16.62
N LEU A 168 51.90 -6.71 -16.37
CA LEU A 168 52.67 -6.00 -15.36
C LEU A 168 53.48 -4.91 -16.08
N PRO A 169 53.30 -3.62 -15.74
CA PRO A 169 54.39 -2.68 -15.94
C PRO A 169 55.55 -3.14 -15.07
N GLY A 170 56.71 -3.25 -15.70
CA GLY A 170 57.92 -3.81 -15.12
C GLY A 170 58.37 -3.14 -13.83
N ASP A 171 59.17 -3.91 -13.12
CA ASP A 171 60.18 -3.52 -12.13
C ASP A 171 60.44 -2.02 -11.98
N ALA A 172 60.25 -1.54 -10.77
CA ALA A 172 61.15 -0.56 -10.19
C ALA A 172 61.54 -1.04 -8.80
N ALA A 173 62.75 -1.58 -8.74
CA ALA A 173 63.50 -1.86 -7.52
C ALA A 173 63.72 -0.58 -6.70
N ALA A 174 63.48 -0.68 -5.39
CA ALA A 174 64.08 0.10 -4.30
C ALA A 174 63.48 -0.43 -2.98
N ASP A 175 64.16 -0.69 -1.88
CA ASP A 175 65.56 -0.85 -1.46
C ASP A 175 65.42 -1.39 -0.02
N PRO A 176 65.93 -2.58 0.36
CA PRO A 176 65.68 -3.16 1.68
C PRO A 176 66.80 -2.77 2.66
N HIS A 177 66.89 -1.48 2.99
CA HIS A 177 67.73 -1.04 4.10
C HIS A 177 67.06 0.07 4.91
N GLN A 178 66.35 -0.32 5.97
CA GLN A 178 66.45 0.34 7.28
C GLN A 178 65.78 -0.52 8.36
N GLY A 179 66.61 -1.23 9.11
CA GLY A 179 66.27 -1.75 10.44
C GLY A 179 66.38 -0.65 11.52
N PRO A 180 65.93 -0.95 12.74
CA PRO A 180 65.61 0.01 13.82
C PRO A 180 66.84 0.35 14.68
N PRO A 181 66.82 1.47 15.44
CA PRO A 181 66.46 1.45 16.88
C PRO A 181 65.77 2.77 17.33
N ARG A 182 65.09 2.95 18.47
CA ARG A 182 65.05 2.29 19.77
C ARG A 182 63.73 2.68 20.45
#